data_AF-A0A6H2CTI3-F1
#
_entry.id   AF-A0A6H2CTI3-F1
#
_cell.length_a   1.000
_cell.length_b   1.000
_cell.length_c   1.000
_cell.angle_alpha   90.00
_cell.angle_beta   90.00
_cell.angle_gamma   90.00
#
_symmetry.space_group_name_H-M   'P 1'
#
loop_
_entity.id
_entity.type
_entity.pdbx_description
1 polymer ?
#
loop_
_entity_poly.entity_id
_entity_poly.type
_entity_poly.pdbx_seq_one_letter_code
_entity_poly.pdbx_strand_id
1 'polypeptide(L)'
;MRHITGLLFALLLTLTLALPAQATEFMDMDICLGRKLIARILCKDELEVNYVSRVHENVYLFSVFYANKEARFFVGVYNDMIRIQGKDFQTTTRSIPYHFDSAAKCSVVDYAVPECLNTERLVCCSEKTIEEELDEKFWDRPIPDLLEEDLQRALQGDNATQPEDTTDGAAQ
;
A
#
# COMPACT_ATOMS: atom_id res chain seq x y z
N MET A 1 -53.44 -6.09 -5.20
CA MET A 1 -52.40 -6.73 -6.05
C MET A 1 -51.39 -5.73 -6.64
N ARG A 2 -51.77 -4.50 -7.02
CA ARG A 2 -50.86 -3.45 -7.56
C ARG A 2 -49.72 -3.00 -6.62
N HIS A 3 -49.90 -3.08 -5.30
CA HIS A 3 -48.88 -2.66 -4.33
C HIS A 3 -47.79 -3.72 -4.08
N ILE A 4 -48.08 -5.00 -4.34
CA ILE A 4 -47.13 -6.11 -4.13
C ILE A 4 -46.09 -6.11 -5.27
N THR A 5 -46.50 -5.78 -6.49
CA THR A 5 -45.62 -5.65 -7.65
C THR A 5 -44.65 -4.47 -7.54
N GLY A 6 -45.04 -3.37 -6.90
CA GLY A 6 -44.15 -2.23 -6.66
C GLY A 6 -43.05 -2.53 -5.65
N LEU A 7 -43.35 -3.34 -4.63
CA LEU A 7 -42.41 -3.71 -3.57
C LEU A 7 -41.35 -4.72 -4.08
N LEU A 8 -41.74 -5.62 -4.99
CA LEU A 8 -40.82 -6.52 -5.70
C LEU A 8 -39.85 -5.78 -6.63
N PHE A 9 -40.30 -4.71 -7.29
CA PHE A 9 -39.43 -3.90 -8.16
C PHE A 9 -38.41 -3.07 -7.35
N ALA A 10 -38.81 -2.56 -6.18
CA ALA A 10 -37.91 -1.84 -5.28
C ALA A 10 -36.81 -2.77 -4.70
N LEU A 11 -37.16 -4.03 -4.37
CA LEU A 11 -36.21 -5.00 -3.84
C LEU A 11 -35.20 -5.49 -4.90
N LEU A 12 -35.61 -5.57 -6.17
CA LEU A 12 -34.70 -5.90 -7.28
C LEU A 12 -33.70 -4.77 -7.56
N LEU A 13 -34.10 -3.50 -7.41
CA LEU A 13 -33.23 -2.34 -7.68
C LEU A 13 -32.14 -2.16 -6.62
N THR A 14 -32.36 -2.61 -5.38
CA THR A 14 -31.33 -2.59 -4.33
C THR A 14 -30.26 -3.67 -4.48
N LEU A 15 -30.51 -4.72 -5.27
CA LEU A 15 -29.56 -5.81 -5.48
C LEU A 15 -28.48 -5.48 -6.53
N THR A 16 -28.70 -4.46 -7.36
CA THR A 16 -27.77 -4.07 -8.44
C THR A 16 -26.74 -3.01 -8.02
N LEU A 17 -26.77 -2.56 -6.76
CA LEU A 17 -25.80 -1.61 -6.18
C LEU A 17 -24.72 -2.28 -5.31
N ALA A 18 -24.51 -3.59 -5.47
CA ALA A 18 -23.38 -4.27 -4.86
C ALA A 18 -22.08 -3.79 -5.52
N LEU A 19 -21.41 -2.79 -4.92
CA LEU A 19 -20.03 -2.43 -5.24
C LEU A 19 -19.10 -3.57 -4.77
N PRO A 20 -18.46 -4.36 -5.66
CA PRO A 20 -17.57 -5.45 -5.23
C PRO A 20 -16.09 -5.02 -5.18
N ALA A 21 -15.74 -3.79 -5.52
CA ALA A 21 -14.34 -3.46 -5.87
C ALA A 21 -13.41 -3.21 -4.67
N GLN A 22 -13.90 -2.69 -3.55
CA GLN A 22 -13.02 -2.33 -2.42
C GLN A 22 -12.55 -3.54 -1.60
N ALA A 23 -13.29 -4.65 -1.61
CA ALA A 23 -12.93 -5.82 -0.83
C ALA A 23 -11.79 -6.64 -1.46
N THR A 24 -11.62 -6.58 -2.79
CA THR A 24 -10.57 -7.33 -3.50
C THR A 24 -9.19 -6.68 -3.32
N GLU A 25 -9.15 -5.34 -3.27
CA GLU A 25 -7.92 -4.56 -3.16
C GLU A 25 -7.10 -4.92 -1.90
N PHE A 26 -7.74 -4.97 -0.73
CA PHE A 26 -7.07 -5.33 0.53
C PHE A 26 -6.70 -6.82 0.59
N MET A 27 -7.45 -7.69 -0.09
CA MET A 27 -7.14 -9.12 -0.12
C MET A 27 -5.84 -9.42 -0.86
N ASP A 28 -5.59 -8.77 -1.99
CA ASP A 28 -4.37 -9.00 -2.77
C ASP A 28 -3.12 -8.54 -2.01
N MET A 29 -3.25 -7.44 -1.27
CA MET A 29 -2.22 -6.96 -0.36
C MET A 29 -1.95 -7.96 0.78
N ASP A 30 -2.98 -8.47 1.44
CA ASP A 30 -2.83 -9.48 2.51
C ASP A 30 -2.17 -10.75 1.99
N ILE A 31 -2.55 -11.19 0.78
CA ILE A 31 -1.97 -12.37 0.13
C ILE A 31 -0.50 -12.13 -0.19
N CYS A 32 -0.14 -10.95 -0.69
CA CYS A 32 1.25 -10.53 -0.91
C CYS A 32 2.04 -10.61 0.40
N LEU A 33 1.54 -9.99 1.48
CA LEU A 33 2.21 -9.97 2.78
C LEU A 33 2.46 -11.38 3.31
N GLY A 34 1.43 -12.25 3.27
CA GLY A 34 1.54 -13.62 3.73
C GLY A 34 2.59 -14.41 2.96
N ARG A 35 2.64 -14.25 1.63
CA ARG A 35 3.64 -14.88 0.76
C ARG A 35 5.05 -14.46 1.14
N LYS A 36 5.30 -13.14 1.20
CA LYS A 36 6.61 -12.57 1.54
C LYS A 36 7.08 -12.99 2.94
N LEU A 37 6.18 -12.98 3.92
CA LEU A 37 6.49 -13.35 5.29
C LEU A 37 6.84 -14.83 5.44
N ILE A 38 6.08 -15.74 4.83
CA ILE A 38 6.40 -17.17 4.87
C ILE A 38 7.74 -17.44 4.20
N ALA A 39 7.97 -16.83 3.04
CA ALA A 39 9.24 -16.92 2.32
C ALA A 39 10.41 -16.44 3.20
N ARG A 40 10.26 -15.30 3.87
CA ARG A 40 11.25 -14.76 4.82
C ARG A 40 11.49 -15.66 6.03
N ILE A 41 10.44 -16.23 6.62
CA ILE A 41 10.54 -17.14 7.77
C ILE A 41 11.30 -18.41 7.41
N LEU A 42 11.06 -18.95 6.22
CA LEU A 42 11.68 -20.18 5.75
C LEU A 42 12.97 -19.95 4.95
N CYS A 43 13.40 -18.69 4.82
CA CYS A 43 14.49 -18.24 3.97
C CYS A 43 14.43 -18.85 2.55
N LYS A 44 13.24 -18.81 1.95
CA LYS A 44 12.92 -19.28 0.59
C LYS A 44 12.55 -18.12 -0.31
N ASP A 45 12.44 -18.40 -1.61
CA ASP A 45 11.89 -17.46 -2.58
C ASP A 45 10.37 -17.29 -2.42
N GLU A 46 9.86 -16.10 -2.71
CA GLU A 46 8.43 -15.79 -2.66
C GLU A 46 7.61 -16.63 -3.66
N LEU A 47 8.21 -17.01 -4.80
CA LEU A 47 7.60 -17.84 -5.83
C LEU A 47 7.41 -19.30 -5.40
N GLU A 48 8.14 -19.76 -4.38
CA GLU A 48 7.99 -21.11 -3.83
C GLU A 48 6.79 -21.23 -2.87
N VAL A 49 6.24 -20.10 -2.43
CA VAL A 49 5.10 -20.03 -1.53
C VAL A 49 3.83 -19.87 -2.34
N ASN A 50 2.90 -20.81 -2.20
CA ASN A 50 1.64 -20.82 -2.93
C ASN A 50 0.49 -20.39 -2.02
N TYR A 51 -0.32 -19.45 -2.50
CA TYR A 51 -1.62 -19.18 -1.91
C TYR A 51 -2.59 -20.30 -2.28
N VAL A 52 -3.28 -20.86 -1.28
CA VAL A 52 -4.19 -21.99 -1.47
C VAL A 52 -5.64 -21.52 -1.42
N SER A 53 -6.04 -20.88 -0.32
CA SER A 53 -7.41 -20.41 -0.14
C SER A 53 -7.54 -19.42 1.02
N ARG A 54 -8.64 -18.66 1.02
CA ARG A 54 -9.09 -17.90 2.19
C ARG A 54 -9.93 -18.82 3.06
N VAL A 55 -9.56 -18.95 4.33
CA VAL A 55 -10.19 -19.85 5.30
C VAL A 55 -11.25 -19.11 6.11
N HIS A 56 -10.95 -17.87 6.49
CA HIS A 56 -11.86 -16.98 7.23
C HIS A 56 -11.66 -15.53 6.82
N GLU A 57 -12.38 -14.60 7.44
CA GLU A 57 -12.07 -13.18 7.32
C GLU A 57 -10.65 -12.90 7.81
N ASN A 58 -9.85 -12.35 6.90
CA ASN A 58 -8.44 -12.01 7.06
C ASN A 58 -7.50 -13.19 7.41
N VAL A 59 -7.96 -14.44 7.24
CA VAL A 59 -7.13 -15.64 7.44
C VAL A 59 -6.99 -16.41 6.13
N TYR A 60 -5.74 -16.56 5.71
CA TYR A 60 -5.35 -17.13 4.43
C TYR A 60 -4.50 -18.38 4.65
N LEU A 61 -4.72 -19.39 3.82
CA LEU A 61 -3.95 -20.63 3.82
C LEU A 61 -2.92 -20.58 2.70
N PHE A 62 -1.68 -20.86 3.06
CA PHE A 62 -0.56 -20.99 2.16
C PHE A 62 0.06 -22.38 2.25
N SER A 63 0.67 -22.82 1.16
CA SER A 63 1.48 -24.03 1.11
C SER A 63 2.86 -23.74 0.54
N VAL A 64 3.86 -24.47 1.04
CA VAL A 64 5.24 -24.37 0.59
C VAL A 64 5.85 -25.76 0.67
N PHE A 65 6.67 -26.10 -0.32
CA PHE A 65 7.35 -27.37 -0.33
C PHE A 65 8.64 -27.28 0.49
N TYR A 66 8.70 -28.06 1.57
CA TYR A 66 9.82 -28.09 2.50
C TYR A 66 10.25 -29.53 2.80
N ALA A 67 11.52 -29.85 2.58
CA ALA A 67 12.12 -31.16 2.86
C ALA A 67 11.29 -32.35 2.32
N ASN A 68 10.92 -32.31 1.03
CA ASN A 68 10.13 -33.33 0.33
C ASN A 68 8.69 -33.50 0.82
N LYS A 69 8.15 -32.56 1.62
CA LYS A 69 6.76 -32.55 2.04
C LYS A 69 6.14 -31.18 1.80
N GLU A 70 4.85 -31.18 1.50
CA GLU A 70 4.06 -29.95 1.52
C GLU A 70 3.82 -29.54 2.98
N ALA A 71 4.25 -28.33 3.35
CA ALA A 71 3.96 -27.72 4.63
C ALA A 71 2.92 -26.62 4.44
N ARG A 72 1.94 -26.56 5.34
CA ARG A 72 0.84 -25.58 5.25
C ARG A 72 0.88 -24.58 6.40
N PHE A 73 0.55 -23.34 6.09
CA PHE A 73 0.57 -22.21 7.03
C PHE A 73 -0.71 -21.41 6.94
N PHE A 74 -1.29 -21.09 8.09
CA PHE A 74 -2.33 -20.10 8.22
C PHE A 74 -1.69 -18.74 8.51
N VAL A 75 -2.08 -17.72 7.76
CA VAL A 75 -1.66 -16.33 7.97
C VAL A 75 -2.90 -15.50 8.23
N GLY A 76 -3.00 -14.94 9.43
CA GLY A 76 -4.03 -13.98 9.82
C GLY A 76 -3.46 -12.56 9.76
N VAL A 77 -4.06 -11.67 8.97
CA VAL A 77 -3.71 -10.24 8.94
C VAL A 77 -4.74 -9.48 9.78
N TYR A 78 -4.28 -8.80 10.83
CA TYR A 78 -5.10 -7.95 11.70
C TYR A 78 -4.49 -6.57 11.74
N ASN A 79 -5.28 -5.53 12.03
CA ASN A 79 -4.93 -4.10 11.93
C ASN A 79 -3.52 -3.68 12.41
N ASP A 80 -2.95 -4.34 13.41
CA ASP A 80 -1.63 -4.03 13.99
C ASP A 80 -0.66 -5.21 13.97
N MET A 81 -1.13 -6.41 13.64
CA MET A 81 -0.34 -7.63 13.76
C MET A 81 -0.68 -8.68 12.72
N ILE A 82 0.35 -9.35 12.23
CA ILE A 82 0.23 -10.53 11.37
C ILE A 82 0.56 -11.76 12.20
N ARG A 83 -0.34 -12.74 12.21
CA ARG A 83 -0.17 -14.02 12.91
C ARG A 83 0.06 -15.13 11.91
N ILE A 84 1.12 -15.90 12.11
CA ILE A 84 1.47 -17.03 11.24
C ILE A 84 1.48 -18.29 12.09
N GLN A 85 0.72 -19.29 11.67
CA GLN A 85 0.59 -20.58 12.34
C GLN A 85 0.82 -21.74 11.36
N GLY A 86 1.75 -22.64 11.68
CA GLY A 86 1.90 -23.90 10.96
C GLY A 86 0.70 -24.82 11.19
N LYS A 87 0.09 -25.34 10.12
CA LYS A 87 -1.00 -26.33 10.20
C LYS A 87 -0.51 -27.68 10.72
N ASP A 88 0.62 -28.13 10.17
CA ASP A 88 1.21 -29.44 10.49
C ASP A 88 2.17 -29.35 11.70
N PHE A 89 2.73 -28.16 11.92
CA PHE A 89 3.66 -27.86 13.01
C PHE A 89 3.03 -26.80 13.92
N GLN A 90 2.02 -27.18 14.72
CA GLN A 90 1.30 -26.30 15.68
C GLN A 90 2.22 -25.47 16.62
N THR A 91 3.52 -25.72 16.60
CA THR A 91 4.59 -25.05 17.35
C THR A 91 5.07 -23.72 16.75
N THR A 92 4.89 -23.45 15.45
CA THR A 92 5.34 -22.18 14.86
C THR A 92 4.21 -21.17 14.85
N THR A 93 4.03 -20.47 15.98
CA THR A 93 3.16 -19.29 16.06
C THR A 93 4.04 -18.04 16.16
N ARG A 94 4.07 -17.22 15.10
CA ARG A 94 4.76 -15.92 15.11
C ARG A 94 3.72 -14.81 15.03
N SER A 95 3.84 -13.83 15.91
CA SER A 95 3.10 -12.58 15.83
C SER A 95 4.08 -11.49 15.43
N ILE A 96 3.82 -10.84 14.31
CA ILE A 96 4.73 -9.89 13.68
C ILE A 96 3.99 -8.55 13.61
N PRO A 97 4.53 -7.48 14.23
CA PRO A 97 3.92 -6.16 14.12
C PRO A 97 4.00 -5.68 12.68
N TYR A 98 2.96 -4.99 12.23
CA TYR A 98 2.88 -4.46 10.87
C TYR A 98 2.34 -3.03 10.89
N HIS A 99 2.72 -2.23 9.90
CA HIS A 99 2.21 -0.86 9.73
C HIS A 99 1.57 -0.73 8.34
N PHE A 100 0.35 -0.17 8.29
CA PHE A 100 -0.29 0.23 7.05
C PHE A 100 -0.11 1.73 6.82
N ASP A 101 0.60 2.11 5.76
CA ASP A 101 0.68 3.49 5.31
C ASP A 101 -0.56 3.81 4.47
N SER A 102 -1.49 4.57 5.03
CA SER A 102 -2.73 4.96 4.36
C SER A 102 -2.51 5.94 3.21
N ALA A 103 -1.42 6.71 3.21
CA ALA A 103 -1.13 7.68 2.15
C ALA A 103 -0.59 6.96 0.90
N ALA A 104 0.33 6.02 1.10
CA ALA A 104 0.89 5.21 0.02
C ALA A 104 0.01 3.99 -0.36
N LYS A 105 -1.01 3.68 0.46
CA LYS A 105 -1.78 2.42 0.43
C LYS A 105 -0.89 1.18 0.42
N CYS A 106 0.19 1.23 1.18
CA CYS A 106 1.17 0.15 1.28
C CYS A 106 1.24 -0.38 2.70
N SER A 107 1.22 -1.70 2.83
CA SER A 107 1.61 -2.38 4.05
C SER A 107 3.11 -2.58 4.08
N VAL A 108 3.72 -2.19 5.19
CA VAL A 108 5.15 -2.26 5.44
C VAL A 108 5.42 -3.12 6.67
N VAL A 109 6.31 -4.11 6.51
CA VAL A 109 6.68 -5.03 7.59
C VAL A 109 8.20 -5.11 7.73
N ASP A 110 8.68 -4.74 8.91
CA ASP A 110 10.07 -4.88 9.31
C ASP A 110 10.25 -6.21 10.05
N TYR A 111 10.52 -7.27 9.29
CA TYR A 111 10.76 -8.60 9.83
C TYR A 111 12.05 -9.20 9.27
N ALA A 112 13.01 -9.46 10.16
CA ALA A 112 14.30 -10.06 9.83
C ALA A 112 14.48 -11.37 10.60
N VAL A 113 15.02 -12.38 9.92
CA VAL A 113 15.41 -13.66 10.52
C VAL A 113 16.94 -13.69 10.54
N PRO A 114 17.59 -13.91 11.69
CA PRO A 114 19.05 -13.86 11.81
C PRO A 114 19.81 -14.77 10.84
N GLU A 115 19.20 -15.89 10.46
CA GLU A 115 19.79 -16.90 9.58
C GLU A 115 19.58 -16.61 8.09
N CYS A 116 18.79 -15.59 7.75
CA CYS A 116 18.48 -15.24 6.37
C CYS A 116 19.20 -13.94 5.96
N LEU A 117 19.93 -13.99 4.84
CA LEU A 117 20.65 -12.83 4.31
C LEU A 117 19.71 -11.74 3.77
N ASN A 118 18.47 -12.10 3.47
CA ASN A 118 17.48 -11.14 3.01
C ASN A 118 16.93 -10.35 4.21
N THR A 119 17.38 -9.10 4.32
CA THR A 119 17.00 -8.15 5.37
C THR A 119 16.12 -7.02 4.84
N GLU A 120 15.72 -7.08 3.57
CA GLU A 120 14.91 -6.05 2.95
C GLU A 120 13.56 -5.92 3.66
N ARG A 121 13.06 -4.69 3.72
CA ARG A 121 11.74 -4.39 4.26
C ARG A 121 10.67 -4.99 3.34
N LEU A 122 9.69 -5.67 3.92
CA LEU A 122 8.61 -6.26 3.15
C LEU A 122 7.57 -5.17 2.86
N VAL A 123 7.35 -4.89 1.58
CA VAL A 123 6.35 -3.90 1.13
C VAL A 123 5.38 -4.58 0.18
N CYS A 124 4.08 -4.40 0.45
CA CYS A 124 2.98 -4.84 -0.40
C CYS A 124 1.97 -3.70 -0.49
N CYS A 125 1.74 -3.20 -1.70
CA CYS A 125 0.83 -2.10 -1.96
C CYS A 125 -0.42 -2.62 -2.64
N SER A 126 -1.54 -1.94 -2.42
CA SER A 126 -2.72 -2.17 -3.23
C SER A 126 -2.61 -1.52 -4.61
N GLU A 127 -3.45 -1.95 -5.54
CA GLU A 127 -3.55 -1.33 -6.86
C GLU A 127 -4.11 0.10 -6.70
N LYS A 128 -3.34 1.10 -7.16
CA LYS A 128 -3.78 2.50 -7.11
C LYS A 128 -4.96 2.71 -8.04
N THR A 129 -5.90 3.56 -7.67
CA THR A 129 -7.00 3.89 -8.58
C THR A 129 -6.48 4.70 -9.76
N ILE A 130 -7.18 4.67 -10.90
CA ILE A 130 -6.80 5.44 -12.11
C ILE A 130 -6.63 6.94 -11.79
N GLU A 131 -7.43 7.48 -10.86
CA GLU A 131 -7.33 8.87 -10.41
C GLU A 131 -6.04 9.15 -9.64
N GLU A 132 -5.63 8.22 -8.77
CA GLU A 132 -4.38 8.33 -8.00
C GLU A 132 -3.15 8.24 -8.91
N GLU A 133 -3.18 7.37 -9.93
CA GLU A 133 -2.12 7.32 -10.93
C GLU A 133 -2.02 8.60 -11.77
N LEU A 134 -3.15 9.24 -12.07
CA LEU A 134 -3.19 10.48 -12.84
C LEU A 134 -2.66 11.66 -12.04
N ASP A 135 -2.90 11.68 -10.73
CA ASP A 135 -2.37 12.70 -9.81
C ASP A 135 -0.85 12.57 -9.63
N GLU A 136 -0.31 11.36 -9.49
CA GLU A 136 1.16 11.17 -9.45
C GLU A 136 1.81 11.60 -10.77
N LYS A 137 1.23 11.19 -11.90
CA LYS A 137 1.66 11.63 -13.24
C LYS A 137 1.45 13.13 -13.46
N PHE A 138 0.67 13.83 -12.65
CA PHE A 138 0.53 15.28 -12.71
C PHE A 138 1.71 15.98 -12.04
N TRP A 139 2.17 15.50 -10.89
CA TRP A 139 3.33 16.05 -10.19
C TRP A 139 4.66 15.70 -10.84
N ASP A 140 4.76 14.55 -11.51
CA ASP A 140 5.95 14.13 -12.27
C ASP A 140 6.08 14.78 -13.65
N ARG A 141 5.20 15.75 -14.00
CA ARG A 141 5.33 16.46 -15.26
C ARG A 141 6.57 17.36 -15.22
N PRO A 142 7.39 17.38 -16.27
CA PRO A 142 8.46 18.36 -16.38
C PRO A 142 7.86 19.76 -16.28
N ILE A 143 8.49 20.63 -15.49
CA ILE A 143 8.08 22.04 -15.36
C ILE A 143 8.08 22.64 -16.77
N PRO A 144 6.95 23.18 -17.25
CA PRO A 144 6.88 23.74 -18.58
C PRO A 144 7.92 24.84 -18.78
N ASP A 145 8.60 24.84 -19.93
CA ASP A 145 9.67 25.79 -20.31
C ASP A 145 9.22 27.27 -20.26
N LEU A 146 7.91 27.54 -20.17
CA LEU A 146 7.35 28.89 -20.03
C LEU A 146 7.69 29.56 -18.68
N LEU A 147 8.16 28.81 -17.69
CA LEU A 147 8.63 29.39 -16.42
C LEU A 147 10.07 29.91 -16.47
N GLU A 148 10.89 29.54 -17.47
CA GLU A 148 12.28 30.02 -17.55
C GLU A 148 12.36 31.50 -17.92
N GLU A 149 11.49 31.98 -18.81
CA GLU A 149 11.45 33.40 -19.20
C GLU A 149 10.96 34.30 -18.05
N ASP A 150 9.97 33.85 -17.28
CA ASP A 150 9.45 34.60 -16.12
C ASP A 150 10.40 34.48 -14.91
N LEU A 151 11.08 33.34 -14.71
CA LEU A 151 12.12 33.19 -13.69
C LEU A 151 13.36 34.03 -14.03
N GLN A 152 13.77 34.12 -15.30
CA GLN A 152 14.81 35.06 -15.73
C GLN A 152 14.40 36.51 -15.50
N ARG A 153 13.14 36.88 -15.79
CA ARG A 153 12.63 38.22 -15.50
C ARG A 153 12.63 38.53 -14.00
N ALA A 154 12.27 37.57 -13.15
CA ALA A 154 12.33 37.73 -11.70
C ALA A 154 13.78 37.85 -11.19
N LEU A 155 14.69 37.00 -11.66
CA LEU A 155 16.11 37.03 -11.30
C LEU A 155 16.84 38.30 -11.80
N GLN A 156 16.40 38.87 -12.92
CA GLN A 156 16.92 40.15 -13.42
C GLN A 156 16.31 41.36 -12.69
N GLY A 157 15.10 41.22 -12.13
CA GLY A 157 14.43 42.23 -11.31
C GLY A 157 15.02 42.41 -9.90
N ASP A 158 15.59 41.35 -9.32
CA ASP A 158 16.18 41.38 -7.98
C ASP A 158 17.57 42.08 -7.91
N ASN A 159 18.14 42.48 -9.05
CA ASN A 159 19.32 43.38 -9.08
C ASN A 159 18.97 44.84 -8.74
N ALA A 160 17.70 45.15 -8.43
CA ALA A 160 17.24 46.48 -8.02
C ALA A 160 17.06 46.66 -6.50
N THR A 161 17.76 45.88 -5.66
CA THR A 161 17.98 46.28 -4.26
C THR A 161 19.06 47.36 -4.18
N GLN A 162 18.71 48.58 -4.58
CA GLN A 162 19.44 49.75 -4.10
C GLN A 162 19.12 49.93 -2.60
N PRO A 163 20.14 50.03 -1.74
CA PRO A 163 19.92 50.31 -0.33
C PRO A 163 19.42 51.74 -0.18
N GLU A 164 18.42 51.93 0.68
CA GLU A 164 18.16 53.22 1.31
C GLU A 164 19.46 53.71 1.94
N ASP A 165 19.99 54.85 1.47
CA ASP A 165 20.99 55.59 2.23
C ASP A 165 20.44 56.98 2.60
N THR A 166 20.23 57.08 3.90
CA THR A 166 19.98 58.23 4.75
C THR A 166 21.00 59.37 4.57
N THR A 167 20.58 60.58 5.01
CA THR A 167 21.42 61.76 5.43
C THR A 167 22.10 62.58 4.30
N ASP A 168 22.09 63.93 4.24
CA ASP A 168 21.98 64.98 5.28
C ASP A 168 21.72 66.40 4.68
N GLY A 169 21.21 67.32 5.53
CA GLY A 169 21.58 68.76 5.63
C GLY A 169 21.00 69.76 4.61
N ALA A 170 20.27 70.82 4.97
CA ALA A 170 20.54 71.99 5.84
C ALA A 170 21.43 73.09 5.22
N ALA A 171 20.96 74.34 5.40
CA ALA A 171 21.53 75.67 5.09
C ALA A 171 21.40 76.16 3.63
N GLN A 172 20.62 77.22 3.31
CA GLN A 172 20.83 78.66 3.60
C GLN A 172 22.17 79.20 3.12
#